data_AF-A0A0S8FLB9-F1
#
_entry.id   AF-A0A0S8FLB9-F1
#
_cell.length_a   1.000
_cell.length_b   1.000
_cell.length_c   1.000
_cell.angle_alpha   90.00
_cell.angle_beta   90.00
_cell.angle_gamma   90.00
#
_symmetry.space_group_name_H-M   'P 1'
#
loop_
_entity.id
_entity.type
_entity.pdbx_description
1 polymer ?
#
loop_
_entity_poly.entity_id
_entity_poly.type
_entity_poly.pdbx_seq_one_letter_code
_entity_poly.pdbx_strand_id
1 'polypeptide(L)' 'VEFSEQRPDAAAVAVQYRDGWFFIDETDQTTQRFFKLLNALWSVTTADSTSHLANAPVLTVPVSR' A
#
# COMPACT_ATOMS: atom_id res chain seq x y z
N VAL A 1 14.77 -3.57 -3.80
CA VAL A 1 14.11 -2.24 -3.68
C VAL A 1 15.18 -1.20 -3.88
N GLU A 2 14.96 -0.29 -4.81
CA GLU A 2 15.93 0.69 -5.28
C GLU A 2 15.40 2.11 -5.11
N PHE A 3 16.29 3.10 -5.24
CA PHE A 3 16.00 4.52 -5.09
C PHE A 3 16.39 5.31 -6.35
N SER A 4 15.57 6.27 -6.74
CA SER A 4 15.87 7.22 -7.81
C SER A 4 15.27 8.60 -7.50
N GLU A 5 15.96 9.67 -7.90
CA GLU A 5 15.43 11.05 -7.78
C GLU A 5 14.28 11.30 -8.77
N GLN A 6 14.33 10.64 -9.93
CA GLN A 6 13.31 10.72 -10.97
C GLN A 6 12.50 9.42 -11.03
N ARG A 7 11.25 9.51 -11.50
CA ARG A 7 10.40 8.33 -11.65
C ARG A 7 11.06 7.37 -12.65
N PRO A 8 11.33 6.10 -12.27
CA PRO A 8 11.91 5.12 -13.19
C PRO A 8 10.91 4.71 -14.27
N ASP A 9 11.38 4.57 -15.50
CA ASP A 9 10.56 4.17 -16.66
C ASP A 9 10.21 2.66 -16.64
N ALA A 10 11.13 1.82 -16.19
CA ALA A 10 11.00 0.35 -16.18
C ALA A 10 10.82 -0.22 -14.76
N ALA A 11 9.87 0.35 -14.00
CA ALA A 11 9.55 -0.12 -12.65
C ALA A 11 8.24 -0.93 -12.65
N ALA A 12 8.28 -2.15 -12.10
CA ALA A 12 7.07 -2.93 -11.84
C ALA A 12 6.19 -2.28 -10.75
N VAL A 13 6.83 -1.62 -9.78
CA VAL A 13 6.17 -0.82 -8.75
C VAL A 13 7.04 0.40 -8.48
N ALA A 14 6.45 1.60 -8.49
CA ALA A 14 7.14 2.83 -8.13
C ALA A 14 6.28 3.65 -7.16
N VAL A 15 6.86 4.03 -6.03
CA VAL A 15 6.20 4.80 -4.98
C VAL A 15 7.03 6.04 -4.68
N GLN A 16 6.41 7.21 -4.78
CA GLN A 16 7.04 8.45 -4.39
C GLN A 16 7.04 8.58 -2.86
N TYR A 17 8.20 8.87 -2.28
CA TYR A 17 8.32 9.15 -0.85
C TYR A 17 9.31 10.30 -0.64
N ARG A 18 8.81 11.41 -0.09
CA ARG A 18 9.55 12.68 0.05
C ARG A 18 10.09 13.13 -1.31
N ASP A 19 11.39 13.38 -1.39
CA ASP A 19 12.08 13.96 -2.55
C ASP A 19 12.61 12.89 -3.53
N GLY A 20 12.11 11.65 -3.46
CA GLY A 20 12.50 10.62 -4.41
C GLY A 20 11.53 9.46 -4.55
N TRP A 21 11.93 8.50 -5.37
CA TRP A 21 11.17 7.35 -5.80
C TRP A 21 11.81 6.08 -5.30
N PHE A 22 11.02 5.26 -4.62
CA PHE A 22 11.38 3.89 -4.27
C PHE A 22 10.67 2.94 -5.21
N PHE A 23 11.41 2.01 -5.77
CA PHE A 23 10.86 1.14 -6.81
C PHE A 23 11.38 -0.29 -6.74
N ILE A 24 10.65 -1.17 -7.43
CA ILE A 24 11.06 -2.52 -7.76
C ILE A 24 11.23 -2.54 -9.27
N ASP A 25 12.45 -2.88 -9.71
CA ASP A 25 12.77 -3.01 -11.13
C ASP A 25 11.91 -4.11 -11.79
N GLU A 26 11.53 -3.90 -13.05
CA GLU A 26 10.72 -4.85 -13.81
C GLU A 26 11.41 -6.21 -14.03
N THR A 27 12.74 -6.22 -14.06
CA THR A 27 13.55 -7.44 -14.22
C THR A 27 13.69 -8.23 -12.90
N ASP A 28 13.43 -7.61 -11.74
CA ASP A 28 13.52 -8.26 -10.43
C ASP A 28 12.26 -9.08 -10.11
N GLN A 29 12.16 -10.22 -10.78
CA GLN A 29 11.05 -11.17 -10.65
C GLN A 29 10.94 -11.78 -9.25
N THR A 30 12.07 -11.92 -8.53
CA THR A 30 12.09 -12.49 -7.18
C THR A 30 11.41 -11.54 -6.19
N THR A 31 11.80 -10.26 -6.19
CA THR A 31 11.21 -9.25 -5.32
C THR A 31 9.73 -9.02 -5.66
N GLN A 32 9.36 -9.03 -6.95
CA GLN A 32 7.95 -8.92 -7.36
C GLN A 32 7.08 -10.05 -6.83
N ARG A 33 7.55 -11.30 -6.86
CA ARG A 33 6.81 -12.45 -6.32
C ARG A 33 6.63 -12.33 -4.80
N PHE A 34 7.69 -11.97 -4.09
CA PHE A 34 7.62 -11.76 -2.64
C PHE A 34 6.64 -10.64 -2.28
N PHE A 35 6.70 -9.51 -2.99
CA PHE A 35 5.79 -8.38 -2.76
C PHE A 35 4.32 -8.77 -3.00
N LYS A 36 4.03 -9.55 -4.05
CA LYS A 36 2.67 -10.08 -4.30
C LYS A 36 2.18 -10.99 -3.17
N LEU A 37 3.03 -11.87 -2.66
CA LEU A 37 2.68 -12.75 -1.52
C LEU A 37 2.40 -11.94 -0.26
N LEU A 38 3.23 -10.92 0.03
CA LEU A 38 3.03 -10.05 1.18
C LEU A 38 1.72 -9.26 1.07
N ASN A 39 1.41 -8.71 -0.11
CA ASN A 39 0.15 -8.00 -0.35
C ASN A 39 -1.06 -8.92 -0.21
N ALA A 40 -0.97 -10.17 -0.68
CA ALA A 40 -2.03 -11.15 -0.51
C ALA A 40 -2.28 -11.45 0.98
N LEU A 41 -1.22 -11.67 1.76
CA LEU A 41 -1.32 -11.89 3.20
C LEU A 41 -1.94 -10.69 3.92
N TRP A 42 -1.48 -9.48 3.60
CA TRP A 42 -2.02 -8.24 4.17
C TRP A 42 -3.49 -8.00 3.81
N SER A 43 -3.89 -8.35 2.59
CA SER A 43 -5.29 -8.27 2.17
C SER A 43 -6.17 -9.19 3.01
N VAL A 44 -5.69 -10.40 3.34
CA VAL A 44 -6.42 -11.35 4.20
C VAL A 44 -6.57 -10.81 5.62
N THR A 45 -5.51 -10.27 6.22
CA THR A 45 -5.58 -9.72 7.59
C THR A 45 -6.48 -8.47 7.67
N THR A 46 -6.49 -7.67 6.61
CA THR A 46 -7.36 -6.48 6.53
C THR A 46 -8.82 -6.87 6.30
N ALA A 47 -9.09 -7.85 5.44
CA ALA A 47 -10.44 -8.36 5.23
C ALA A 47 -11.06 -8.90 6.53
N ASP A 48 -10.28 -9.64 7.33
CA ASP A 48 -10.71 -10.12 8.65
C ASP A 48 -11.00 -8.94 9.61
N SER A 49 -10.17 -7.90 9.57
CA SER A 49 -10.37 -6.68 10.37
C SER A 49 -11.62 -5.88 9.98
N THR A 50 -12.00 -5.88 8.70
CA THR A 50 -13.22 -5.19 8.23
C THR A 50 -14.52 -5.86 8.67
N SER A 51 -14.48 -7.12 9.11
CA SER A 51 -15.63 -7.76 9.76
C SER A 51 -16.05 -7.06 11.06
N HIS A 52 -15.14 -6.31 11.70
CA HIS A 52 -15.42 -5.49 12.88
C HIS A 52 -16.03 -4.12 12.56
N LEU A 53 -16.12 -3.70 11.29
CA LEU A 53 -16.73 -2.42 10.91
C LEU A 53 -18.26 -2.40 11.10
N ALA A 54 -18.89 -3.57 11.30
CA ALA A 54 -20.29 -3.62 11.74
C ALA A 54 -20.50 -2.92 13.12
N ASN A 55 -19.44 -2.76 13.91
CA ASN A 55 -19.44 -2.07 15.21
C ASN A 55 -18.64 -0.76 15.21
N ALA A 56 -18.37 -0.16 14.04
CA ALA A 56 -17.66 1.12 13.99
C ALA A 56 -18.50 2.22 14.68
N PRO A 57 -17.95 2.95 15.67
CA PRO A 57 -18.71 3.96 16.42
C PRO A 57 -19.13 5.11 15.50
N VAL A 58 -20.43 5.41 15.47
CA VAL A 58 -20.99 6.53 14.70
C VAL A 58 -20.66 7.83 15.42
N LEU A 59 -19.84 8.67 14.79
CA LEU A 59 -19.53 10.01 15.28
C LEU A 59 -20.70 10.96 14.97
N THR A 60 -21.58 11.19 15.94
CA THR A 60 -22.60 12.23 15.83
C THR A 60 -22.05 13.56 16.34
N VAL A 61 -21.66 14.46 15.43
CA VAL A 61 -21.34 15.85 15.80
C VAL A 61 -22.65 16.62 15.94
N PRO A 62 -22.97 17.18 17.12
CA PRO A 62 -24.16 17.99 17.28
C PRO A 62 -23.99 19.32 16.53
N VAL A 63 -24.96 19.66 15.68
CA VAL A 63 -25.07 20.99 15.07
C VAL A 63 -25.91 21.88 15.99
N SER A 64 -25.25 22.75 16.74
CA SER A 64 -25.91 23.82 17.50
C SER A 64 -26.28 24.98 16.56
N ARG A 65 -27.47 25.57 16.78
CA ARG A 65 -27.97 26.75 16.06
C ARG A 65 -27.36 28.05 16.57
#